data_AF-A0A1X0DBJ6-F1
#
_entry.id   AF-A0A1X0DBJ6-F1
#
_cell.length_a   1.000
_cell.length_b   1.000
_cell.length_c   1.000
_cell.angle_alpha   90.00
_cell.angle_beta   90.00
_cell.angle_gamma   90.00
#
_symmetry.space_group_name_H-M   'P 1'
#
loop_
_entity.id
_entity.type
_entity.pdbx_description
1 polymer ?
#
loop_
_entity_poly.entity_id
_entity_poly.type
_entity_poly.pdbx_seq_one_letter_code
_entity_poly.pdbx_strand_id
1 'polypeptide(L)'
;MSDTETRPDGADNDETDATDTDTAETVDNPGDGQLDGNADNSKTLDDLRRLRNENAALRARTKAAEELADKAARRLHRALVESTHRLEYADDLPFDPEHLDDDTKLTAALDALLAERPGRAKRAVVGDAGQGKRGGADPGVDLLGILRGGK
;
A
#
# COMPACT_ATOMS: atom_id res chain seq x y z
N MET A 1 -46.12 -7.66 -28.75
CA MET A 1 -45.56 -8.92 -28.21
C MET A 1 -44.18 -9.03 -28.86
N SER A 2 -43.17 -8.35 -28.29
CA SER A 2 -42.11 -8.94 -27.43
C SER A 2 -41.28 -9.97 -28.19
N ASP A 3 -39.94 -9.94 -28.27
CA ASP A 3 -38.89 -9.09 -27.71
C ASP A 3 -37.65 -9.22 -28.62
N THR A 4 -36.85 -8.17 -28.65
CA THR A 4 -35.45 -8.13 -29.11
C THR A 4 -34.54 -8.96 -28.22
N GLU A 5 -33.54 -9.66 -28.77
CA GLU A 5 -32.13 -9.46 -28.33
C GLU A 5 -31.09 -10.20 -29.19
N THR A 6 -29.98 -9.49 -29.38
CA THR A 6 -28.79 -9.78 -30.17
C THR A 6 -27.60 -9.70 -29.19
N ARG A 7 -26.75 -10.75 -29.16
CA ARG A 7 -25.35 -10.83 -28.62
C ARG A 7 -25.14 -10.63 -27.08
N PRO A 8 -23.94 -10.88 -26.51
CA PRO A 8 -22.78 -11.75 -26.87
C PRO A 8 -22.21 -12.62 -25.70
N ASP A 9 -21.19 -13.42 -26.02
CA ASP A 9 -20.02 -13.81 -25.22
C ASP A 9 -20.21 -14.27 -23.76
N GLY A 10 -20.21 -15.59 -23.58
CA GLY A 10 -19.76 -16.25 -22.36
C GLY A 10 -18.52 -17.09 -22.69
N ALA A 11 -17.35 -16.46 -22.70
CA ALA A 11 -16.08 -17.16 -22.73
C ALA A 11 -15.81 -17.74 -21.34
N ASP A 12 -16.13 -19.02 -21.15
CA ASP A 12 -15.55 -19.83 -20.08
C ASP A 12 -14.12 -20.17 -20.47
N ASN A 13 -13.18 -19.33 -20.04
CA ASN A 13 -11.75 -19.64 -20.03
C ASN A 13 -11.29 -19.66 -18.57
N ASP A 14 -11.47 -20.81 -17.92
CA ASP A 14 -10.66 -21.19 -16.78
C ASP A 14 -10.30 -22.68 -16.92
N GLU A 15 -9.19 -22.93 -17.61
CA GLU A 15 -8.31 -24.03 -17.23
C GLU A 15 -6.91 -23.72 -17.76
N THR A 16 -6.01 -23.58 -16.80
CA THR A 16 -4.57 -23.48 -16.93
C THR A 16 -4.00 -24.63 -17.76
N ASP A 17 -3.51 -24.36 -18.96
CA ASP A 17 -2.56 -25.23 -19.63
C ASP A 17 -1.54 -24.42 -20.43
N ALA A 18 -0.55 -23.91 -19.70
CA ALA A 18 0.72 -23.50 -20.28
C ALA A 18 1.80 -24.45 -19.74
N THR A 19 1.69 -25.74 -20.10
CA THR A 19 2.85 -26.63 -20.08
C THR A 19 3.47 -26.66 -21.47
N ASP A 20 4.20 -25.58 -21.80
CA ASP A 20 5.22 -25.62 -22.83
C ASP A 20 6.32 -26.57 -22.33
N THR A 21 6.09 -27.86 -22.56
CA THR A 21 7.07 -28.91 -22.32
C THR A 21 8.07 -28.79 -23.46
N ASP A 22 8.95 -27.81 -23.36
CA ASP A 22 10.18 -27.81 -24.14
C ASP A 22 10.87 -29.12 -23.81
N THR A 23 10.88 -29.99 -24.80
CA THR A 23 11.47 -31.31 -24.74
C THR A 23 12.93 -31.07 -24.45
N ALA A 24 13.32 -31.26 -23.19
CA ALA A 24 14.71 -31.44 -22.84
C ALA A 24 15.17 -32.70 -23.59
N GLU A 25 15.70 -32.50 -24.80
CA GLU A 25 16.66 -33.42 -25.38
C GLU A 25 17.65 -33.70 -24.26
N THR A 26 17.65 -34.96 -23.81
CA THR A 26 18.72 -35.52 -23.01
C THR A 26 19.98 -35.37 -23.85
N VAL A 27 20.67 -34.24 -23.67
CA VAL A 27 22.02 -34.05 -24.17
C VAL A 27 22.84 -35.14 -23.50
N ASP A 28 23.29 -36.07 -24.33
CA ASP A 28 24.25 -37.10 -24.00
C ASP A 28 25.27 -36.56 -23.01
N ASN A 29 25.38 -37.26 -21.88
CA ASN A 29 26.42 -37.05 -20.88
C ASN A 29 27.76 -37.00 -21.62
N PRO A 30 28.45 -35.84 -21.71
CA PRO A 30 29.79 -35.84 -22.27
C PRO A 30 30.63 -36.60 -21.25
N GLY A 31 31.24 -37.67 -21.72
CA GLY A 31 31.86 -38.69 -20.90
C GLY A 31 32.76 -38.16 -19.80
N ASP A 32 33.00 -39.03 -18.82
CA ASP A 32 34.00 -38.90 -17.77
C ASP A 32 35.38 -38.53 -18.36
N GLY A 33 35.56 -37.25 -18.62
CA GLY A 33 36.82 -36.66 -18.97
C GLY A 33 37.63 -36.58 -17.70
N GLN A 34 38.49 -37.57 -17.51
CA GLN A 34 39.62 -37.53 -16.58
C GLN A 34 40.19 -36.11 -16.52
N LEU A 35 39.90 -35.38 -15.44
CA LEU A 35 40.50 -34.09 -15.14
C LEU A 35 41.91 -34.34 -14.62
N ASP A 36 42.82 -34.72 -15.53
CA ASP A 36 44.24 -34.67 -15.25
C ASP A 36 44.62 -33.20 -15.05
N GLY A 37 45.25 -32.95 -13.90
CA GLY A 37 45.27 -31.66 -13.22
C GLY A 37 45.69 -30.48 -14.10
N ASN A 38 44.92 -29.41 -14.03
CA ASN A 38 45.39 -28.10 -14.43
C ASN A 38 44.78 -27.02 -13.54
N ALA A 39 45.62 -26.33 -12.77
CA ALA A 39 45.23 -25.25 -11.86
C ALA A 39 44.42 -24.15 -12.57
N ASP A 40 44.55 -24.02 -13.88
CA ASP A 40 43.80 -23.06 -14.70
C ASP A 40 42.30 -23.37 -14.80
N ASN A 41 41.87 -24.64 -14.77
CA ASN A 41 40.45 -25.00 -14.74
C ASN A 41 39.81 -24.73 -13.37
N SER A 42 40.59 -24.84 -12.29
CA SER A 42 40.09 -24.51 -10.94
C SER A 42 39.83 -23.01 -10.78
N LYS A 43 40.72 -22.16 -11.32
CA LYS A 43 40.56 -20.70 -11.31
C LYS A 43 39.33 -20.27 -12.11
N THR A 44 39.09 -20.84 -13.29
CA THR A 44 37.90 -20.52 -14.09
C THR A 44 36.60 -20.97 -13.41
N LEU A 45 36.58 -22.14 -12.76
CA LEU A 45 35.42 -22.59 -11.98
C LEU A 45 35.16 -21.69 -10.76
N ASP A 46 36.21 -21.23 -10.08
CA ASP A 46 36.08 -20.32 -8.94
C ASP A 46 35.62 -18.92 -9.37
N ASP A 47 36.10 -18.41 -10.51
CA ASP A 47 35.62 -17.16 -11.11
C ASP A 47 34.14 -17.25 -11.51
N LEU A 48 33.71 -18.38 -12.10
CA LEU A 48 32.30 -18.60 -12.45
C LEU A 48 31.40 -18.72 -11.21
N ARG A 49 31.88 -19.38 -10.15
CA ARG A 49 31.17 -19.43 -8.86
C ARG A 49 31.04 -18.05 -8.25
N ARG A 50 32.12 -17.27 -8.25
CA ARG A 50 32.12 -15.89 -7.79
C ARG A 50 31.10 -15.06 -8.59
N LEU A 51 31.12 -15.15 -9.91
CA LEU A 51 30.17 -14.44 -10.77
C LEU A 51 28.72 -14.86 -10.50
N ARG A 52 28.45 -16.15 -10.26
CA ARG A 52 27.10 -16.63 -9.88
C ARG A 52 26.66 -16.03 -8.54
N ASN A 53 27.56 -16.00 -7.55
CA ASN A 53 27.27 -15.43 -6.23
C ASN A 53 27.05 -13.93 -6.31
N GLU A 54 27.86 -13.21 -7.09
CA GLU A 54 27.69 -11.77 -7.33
C GLU A 54 26.34 -11.49 -8.02
N ASN A 55 25.98 -12.26 -9.05
CA ASN A 55 24.68 -12.14 -9.70
C ASN A 55 23.51 -12.47 -8.76
N ALA A 56 23.65 -13.48 -7.90
CA ALA A 56 22.64 -13.80 -6.89
C ALA A 56 22.49 -12.66 -5.87
N ALA A 57 23.61 -12.10 -5.39
CA ALA A 57 23.62 -10.97 -4.48
C ALA A 57 23.01 -9.70 -5.11
N LEU A 58 23.30 -9.43 -6.39
CA LEU A 58 22.71 -8.33 -7.13
C LEU A 58 21.19 -8.48 -7.23
N ARG A 59 20.69 -9.67 -7.61
CA ARG A 59 19.24 -9.94 -7.66
C ARG A 59 18.58 -9.82 -6.28
N ALA A 60 19.24 -10.29 -5.22
CA ALA A 60 18.72 -10.15 -3.86
C ALA A 60 18.65 -8.66 -3.45
N ARG A 61 19.66 -7.86 -3.82
CA ARG A 61 19.70 -6.43 -3.53
C ARG A 61 18.66 -5.65 -4.31
N THR A 62 18.41 -5.97 -5.58
CA THR A 62 17.37 -5.29 -6.37
C THR A 62 15.99 -5.60 -5.80
N LYS A 63 15.69 -6.87 -5.49
CA LYS A 63 14.44 -7.24 -4.83
C LYS A 63 14.24 -6.52 -3.49
N ALA A 64 15.27 -6.50 -2.65
CA ALA A 64 15.21 -5.78 -1.38
C ALA A 64 14.99 -4.26 -1.58
N ALA A 65 15.61 -3.66 -2.61
CA ALA A 65 15.42 -2.25 -2.93
C ALA A 65 14.00 -1.96 -3.43
N GLU A 66 13.43 -2.82 -4.29
CA GLU A 66 12.06 -2.73 -4.79
C GLU A 66 11.06 -2.82 -3.62
N GLU A 67 11.21 -3.80 -2.73
CA GLU A 67 10.34 -3.94 -1.55
C GLU A 67 10.41 -2.71 -0.62
N LEU A 68 11.60 -2.12 -0.46
CA LEU A 68 11.78 -0.91 0.34
C LEU A 68 11.14 0.30 -0.34
N ALA A 69 11.26 0.43 -1.65
CA ALA A 69 10.63 1.48 -2.43
C ALA A 69 9.09 1.39 -2.32
N ASP A 70 8.52 0.20 -2.46
CA ASP A 70 7.08 -0.03 -2.33
C ASP A 70 6.58 0.31 -0.92
N LYS A 71 7.31 -0.10 0.12
CA LYS A 71 6.98 0.25 1.51
C LYS A 71 7.07 1.76 1.75
N ALA A 72 8.06 2.43 1.19
CA ALA A 72 8.22 3.87 1.31
C ALA A 72 7.10 4.62 0.57
N ALA A 73 6.75 4.20 -0.65
CA ALA A 73 5.69 4.78 -1.45
C ALA A 73 4.32 4.70 -0.75
N ARG A 74 3.97 3.53 -0.18
CA ARG A 74 2.73 3.37 0.61
C ARG A 74 2.69 4.26 1.84
N ARG A 75 3.82 4.40 2.54
CA ARG A 75 3.93 5.29 3.71
C ARG A 75 3.77 6.76 3.32
N LEU A 76 4.35 7.16 2.19
CA LEU A 76 4.23 8.52 1.65
C LEU A 76 2.78 8.81 1.29
N HIS A 77 2.13 7.92 0.52
CA HIS A 77 0.72 8.05 0.14
C HIS A 77 -0.17 8.21 1.36
N ARG A 78 0.00 7.35 2.37
CA ARG A 78 -0.71 7.46 3.65
C ARG A 78 -0.50 8.83 4.31
N ALA A 79 0.75 9.30 4.39
CA ALA A 79 1.06 10.60 5.01
C ALA A 79 0.43 11.77 4.25
N LEU A 80 0.42 11.74 2.91
CA LEU A 80 -0.28 12.75 2.09
C LEU A 80 -1.78 12.73 2.38
N VAL A 81 -2.42 11.56 2.37
CA VAL A 81 -3.84 11.43 2.70
C VAL A 81 -4.14 11.94 4.12
N GLU A 82 -3.33 11.57 5.12
CA GLU A 82 -3.47 12.06 6.50
C GLU A 82 -3.37 13.59 6.59
N SER A 83 -2.44 14.19 5.83
CA SER A 83 -2.23 15.65 5.77
C SER A 83 -3.42 16.42 5.19
N THR A 84 -4.22 15.80 4.32
CA THR A 84 -5.43 16.46 3.78
C THR A 84 -6.52 16.62 4.84
N HIS A 85 -6.47 15.81 5.92
CA HIS A 85 -7.46 15.80 7.01
C HIS A 85 -8.92 15.58 6.57
N ARG A 86 -9.16 15.07 5.37
CA ARG A 86 -10.51 14.87 4.82
C ARG A 86 -11.12 13.52 5.18
N LEU A 87 -10.30 12.49 5.34
CA LEU A 87 -10.73 11.13 5.67
C LEU A 87 -10.59 10.84 7.17
N GLU A 88 -11.44 9.96 7.70
CA GLU A 88 -11.32 9.44 9.06
C GLU A 88 -10.10 8.51 9.20
N TYR A 89 -9.89 7.63 8.22
CA TYR A 89 -8.73 6.75 8.13
C TYR A 89 -8.05 6.89 6.77
N ALA A 90 -6.74 7.07 6.75
CA ALA A 90 -5.97 7.20 5.51
C ALA A 90 -5.88 5.91 4.70
N ASP A 91 -6.09 4.75 5.35
CA ASP A 91 -6.12 3.44 4.71
C ASP A 91 -7.41 3.20 3.90
N ASP A 92 -8.37 4.14 3.93
CA ASP A 92 -9.63 4.04 3.18
C ASP A 92 -9.50 4.38 1.69
N LEU A 93 -8.43 5.12 1.31
CA LEU A 93 -8.10 5.37 -0.09
C LEU A 93 -7.07 4.32 -0.54
N PRO A 94 -7.36 3.50 -1.58
CA PRO A 94 -6.39 2.54 -2.09
C PRO A 94 -5.14 3.24 -2.60
N PHE A 95 -4.00 2.56 -2.48
CA PHE A 95 -2.73 3.05 -3.02
C PHE A 95 -2.79 3.08 -4.54
N ASP A 96 -2.51 4.24 -5.12
CA ASP A 96 -2.32 4.44 -6.56
C ASP A 96 -1.02 5.25 -6.73
N PRO A 97 -0.06 4.78 -7.55
CA PRO A 97 1.17 5.53 -7.82
C PRO A 97 0.90 6.93 -8.39
N GLU A 98 -0.19 7.13 -9.15
CA GLU A 98 -0.48 8.43 -9.75
C GLU A 98 -0.80 9.52 -8.71
N HIS A 99 -1.23 9.11 -7.50
CA HIS A 99 -1.47 10.04 -6.39
C HIS A 99 -0.18 10.62 -5.78
N LEU A 100 0.98 10.02 -6.05
CA LEU A 100 2.27 10.51 -5.56
C LEU A 100 2.88 11.59 -6.46
N ASP A 101 2.59 11.51 -7.77
CA ASP A 101 3.15 12.41 -8.77
C ASP A 101 2.27 13.64 -9.02
N ASP A 102 0.96 13.55 -8.76
CA ASP A 102 -0.01 14.61 -9.04
C ASP A 102 -1.02 14.80 -7.90
N ASP A 103 -0.85 15.90 -7.17
CA ASP A 103 -1.74 16.33 -6.09
C ASP A 103 -3.19 16.51 -6.56
N THR A 104 -3.41 16.92 -7.81
CA THR A 104 -4.77 17.15 -8.33
C THR A 104 -5.52 15.84 -8.49
N LYS A 105 -4.86 14.78 -8.94
CA LYS A 105 -5.44 13.43 -9.03
C LYS A 105 -5.79 12.88 -7.66
N LEU A 106 -4.91 13.09 -6.67
CA LEU A 106 -5.20 12.71 -5.29
C LEU A 106 -6.47 13.41 -4.78
N THR A 107 -6.61 14.72 -5.00
CA THR A 107 -7.81 15.46 -4.58
C THR A 107 -9.07 15.00 -5.30
N ALA A 108 -9.00 14.72 -6.61
CA ALA A 108 -10.12 14.23 -7.39
C ALA A 108 -10.57 12.83 -6.94
N ALA A 109 -9.62 11.93 -6.62
CA ALA A 109 -9.93 10.61 -6.08
C ALA A 109 -10.58 10.71 -4.69
N LEU A 110 -10.10 11.62 -3.84
CA LEU A 110 -10.74 11.91 -2.55
C LEU A 110 -12.16 12.45 -2.72
N ASP A 111 -12.39 13.37 -3.66
CA ASP A 111 -13.72 13.91 -3.96
C ASP A 111 -14.68 12.82 -4.45
N ALA A 112 -14.23 11.98 -5.38
CA ALA A 112 -15.02 10.85 -5.88
C ALA A 112 -15.36 9.85 -4.77
N LEU A 113 -14.39 9.49 -3.92
CA LEU A 113 -14.59 8.58 -2.80
C LEU A 113 -15.59 9.16 -1.79
N LEU A 114 -15.49 10.44 -1.47
CA LEU A 114 -16.40 11.11 -0.53
C LEU A 114 -17.81 11.30 -1.12
N ALA A 115 -17.93 11.46 -2.43
CA ALA A 115 -19.22 11.52 -3.11
C ALA A 115 -19.95 10.16 -3.10
N GLU A 116 -19.21 9.05 -3.32
CA GLU A 116 -19.78 7.70 -3.23
C GLU A 116 -20.07 7.29 -1.78
N ARG A 117 -19.15 7.62 -0.87
CA ARG A 117 -19.17 7.17 0.53
C ARG A 117 -18.97 8.34 1.48
N PRO A 118 -20.02 9.15 1.72
CA PRO A 118 -19.92 10.33 2.58
C PRO A 118 -19.58 9.99 4.04
N GLY A 119 -19.85 8.75 4.48
CA GLY A 119 -19.53 8.28 5.83
C GLY A 119 -18.04 8.13 6.14
N ARG A 120 -17.16 8.20 5.12
CA ARG A 120 -15.70 8.15 5.26
C ARG A 120 -15.06 9.51 5.57
N ALA A 121 -15.86 10.58 5.48
CA ALA A 121 -15.42 11.93 5.81
C ALA A 121 -15.07 12.03 7.30
N LYS A 122 -13.98 12.73 7.61
CA LYS A 122 -13.59 13.02 8.98
C LYS A 122 -14.74 13.74 9.70
N ARG A 123 -15.25 13.11 10.76
CA ARG A 123 -16.32 13.69 11.59
C ARG A 123 -15.72 14.78 12.47
N ALA A 124 -15.98 16.04 12.12
CA ALA A 124 -15.74 17.14 13.04
C ALA A 124 -16.85 17.14 14.10
N VAL A 125 -16.54 16.70 15.31
CA VAL A 125 -17.43 16.92 16.46
C VAL A 125 -17.33 18.41 16.80
N VAL A 126 -18.19 19.22 16.18
CA VAL A 126 -18.29 20.65 16.45
C VAL A 126 -19.42 20.85 17.45
N GLY A 127 -19.06 21.19 18.69
CA GLY A 127 -20.02 21.47 19.77
C GLY A 127 -19.39 21.33 21.15
N ASP A 128 -19.92 22.07 22.12
CA ASP A 128 -19.61 21.86 23.54
C ASP A 128 -20.10 20.46 23.94
N ALA A 129 -19.18 19.51 24.05
CA ALA A 129 -19.47 18.15 24.53
C ALA A 129 -19.90 18.12 26.01
N GLY A 130 -19.94 19.27 26.68
CA GLY A 130 -20.35 19.42 28.08
C GLY A 130 -19.40 18.78 29.08
N GLN A 131 -18.22 18.35 28.62
CA GLN A 131 -17.21 17.64 29.39
C GLN A 131 -16.11 18.64 29.78
N GLY A 132 -16.21 19.14 31.02
CA GLY A 132 -15.27 20.10 31.60
C GLY A 132 -15.99 20.94 32.66
N LYS A 133 -15.22 21.53 33.61
CA LYS A 133 -15.78 22.56 34.48
C LYS A 133 -16.24 23.71 33.59
N ARG A 134 -17.53 23.71 33.25
CA ARG A 134 -18.18 24.93 32.78
C ARG A 134 -17.96 25.90 33.92
N GLY A 135 -17.25 26.99 33.65
CA GLY A 135 -17.20 28.12 34.56
C GLY A 135 -18.65 28.60 34.67
N GLY A 136 -19.41 27.96 35.54
CA GLY A 136 -20.71 28.42 35.93
C GLY A 136 -20.44 29.80 36.48
N ALA A 137 -21.02 30.81 35.85
CA ALA A 137 -21.40 32.00 36.57
C ALA A 137 -22.49 31.56 37.57
N ASP A 138 -22.08 30.78 38.57
CA ASP A 138 -22.85 30.63 39.79
C ASP A 138 -22.46 31.86 40.59
N PRO A 139 -23.36 32.85 40.78
CA PRO A 139 -23.09 33.93 41.71
C PRO A 139 -22.96 33.26 43.08
N GLY A 140 -21.72 32.95 43.45
CA GLY A 140 -21.40 32.34 44.73
C GLY A 140 -22.07 33.13 45.85
N VAL A 141 -22.56 32.41 46.86
CA VAL A 141 -23.30 32.93 48.01
C VAL A 141 -22.72 34.29 48.46
N ASP A 142 -23.50 35.35 48.28
CA ASP A 142 -23.07 36.70 48.63
C ASP A 142 -23.17 36.89 50.15
N LEU A 143 -22.04 36.68 50.83
CA LEU A 143 -21.91 36.84 52.27
C LEU A 143 -22.18 38.28 52.72
N LEU A 144 -21.91 39.28 51.85
CA LEU A 144 -22.23 40.68 52.13
C LEU A 144 -23.74 40.92 52.04
N GLY A 145 -24.43 40.30 51.10
CA GLY A 145 -25.88 40.29 51.00
C GLY A 145 -26.57 39.67 52.22
N ILE A 146 -26.01 38.57 52.74
CA ILE A 146 -26.50 37.92 53.98
C ILE A 146 -26.24 38.80 55.21
N LEU A 147 -25.05 39.42 55.32
CA LEU A 147 -24.70 40.27 56.46
C LEU A 147 -25.43 41.61 56.47
N ARG A 148 -25.76 42.17 55.30
CA ARG A 148 -26.49 43.43 55.17
C ARG A 148 -28.01 43.28 55.32
N GLY A 149 -28.49 42.06 55.61
CA GLY A 149 -29.89 41.75 55.84
C GLY A 149 -30.66 41.61 54.53
N GLY A 150 -30.44 40.48 53.83
CA GLY A 150 -31.21 40.15 52.63
C GLY A 150 -32.71 40.03 52.93
N LYS A 151 -33.52 40.72 52.14
CA LYS A 151 -34.92 40.35 51.88
C LYS A 151 -34.97 39.26 50.83
#